data_AF-A0A9W2ZCH9-F1
#
_entry.id   AF-A0A9W2ZCH9-F1
#
_cell.length_a   1.000
_cell.length_b   1.000
_cell.length_c   1.000
_cell.angle_alpha   90.00
_cell.angle_beta   90.00
_cell.angle_gamma   90.00
#
_symmetry.space_group_name_H-M   'P 1'
#
loop_
_entity.id
_entity.type
_entity.pdbx_description
1 polymer ?
#
loop_
_entity_poly.entity_id
_entity_poly.type
_entity_poly.pdbx_seq_one_letter_code
_entity_poly.pdbx_strand_id
1 'polypeptide(L)'
;MKLWSANVLATIAAISLLLAVTSGQPKAKPNNGKKRLRENVARRDKNTANSKKANVKKAPAAAGSQLNKKATAPALEGCEEIFLPMCKGLVPYTHTKLPNQFNHSTQLEVYRHMEHLWAYMDHSCSRNLRLVACSLYLPKCQGKQPPLGPCKATCVRAKKKCAQPLKDYMALDWDKKFDCTTLPNKRCLKAVKDEECIDEYPTCASNSNIKVCTGLSISQGALPNMFGQCKVDEINMETSQFEKLIATNCHSGLKFLLCGVYSPFCVRNAATDIPFTFPCKEICEEVRKSCEPHYRKLYHQLPWPNKLQCHRYPSAASSDTTCVMPTDPMTF
;
A
#
# COMPACT_ATOMS: atom_id res chain seq x y z
N MET A 1 -71.74 -20.53 -6.04
CA MET A 1 -70.39 -20.83 -5.49
C MET A 1 -69.51 -19.67 -5.94
N LYS A 2 -69.21 -18.72 -5.04
CA LYS A 2 -67.96 -18.59 -4.25
C LYS A 2 -66.74 -18.27 -5.15
N LEU A 3 -65.84 -17.32 -4.88
CA LEU A 3 -65.73 -16.13 -4.01
C LEU A 3 -64.34 -15.52 -4.36
N TRP A 4 -64.26 -14.22 -4.66
CA TRP A 4 -63.31 -13.17 -4.16
C TRP A 4 -61.82 -13.51 -3.89
N SER A 5 -60.83 -12.68 -4.24
CA SER A 5 -60.55 -11.31 -3.76
C SER A 5 -59.36 -10.72 -4.59
N ALA A 6 -59.25 -9.46 -5.04
CA ALA A 6 -59.53 -8.12 -4.51
C ALA A 6 -58.55 -7.68 -3.39
N ASN A 7 -57.41 -7.05 -3.76
CA ASN A 7 -56.75 -5.94 -3.04
C ASN A 7 -55.32 -5.65 -3.55
N VAL A 8 -55.21 -5.30 -4.84
CA VAL A 8 -54.08 -4.50 -5.35
C VAL A 8 -54.75 -3.30 -5.99
N LEU A 9 -54.40 -2.07 -5.56
CA LEU A 9 -55.00 -0.77 -5.90
C LEU A 9 -55.89 -0.14 -4.80
N ALA A 10 -55.30 0.15 -3.64
CA ALA A 10 -55.73 1.28 -2.79
C ALA A 10 -54.68 1.54 -1.69
N THR A 11 -53.78 2.51 -1.90
CA THR A 11 -53.14 3.36 -0.86
C THR A 11 -52.16 4.33 -1.53
N ILE A 12 -52.71 5.19 -2.39
CA ILE A 12 -52.17 6.53 -2.65
C ILE A 12 -53.14 7.50 -1.97
N ALA A 13 -52.59 8.48 -1.26
CA ALA A 13 -53.22 9.65 -0.61
C ALA A 13 -53.77 9.48 0.83
N ALA A 14 -53.42 10.47 1.66
CA ALA A 14 -53.65 10.65 3.11
C ALA A 14 -52.60 9.92 3.98
N ILE A 15 -51.64 10.58 4.63
CA ILE A 15 -51.81 11.68 5.58
C ILE A 15 -50.57 12.59 5.55
N SER A 16 -50.77 13.81 5.03
CA SER A 16 -49.97 14.99 5.37
C SER A 16 -50.72 15.76 6.46
N LEU A 17 -49.98 16.51 7.28
CA LEU A 17 -50.37 17.38 8.40
C LEU A 17 -50.50 16.71 9.78
N LEU A 18 -49.38 16.74 10.52
CA LEU A 18 -49.30 17.45 11.80
C LEU A 18 -47.85 17.93 12.01
N LEU A 19 -47.62 19.20 11.65
CA LEU A 19 -46.49 20.00 12.07
C LEU A 19 -46.66 20.34 13.56
N ALA A 20 -45.62 20.18 14.37
CA ALA A 20 -44.93 21.31 15.02
C ALA A 20 -44.09 20.88 16.24
N VAL A 21 -42.93 21.55 16.36
CA VAL A 21 -42.12 21.78 17.57
C VAL A 21 -41.23 20.62 18.07
N THR A 22 -39.95 20.66 17.68
CA THR A 22 -38.84 20.97 18.61
C THR A 22 -37.56 21.20 17.79
N SER A 23 -37.21 22.47 17.62
CA SER A 23 -35.91 22.92 17.11
C SER A 23 -34.85 22.79 18.21
N GLY A 24 -33.99 21.79 18.10
CA GLY A 24 -32.81 21.61 18.94
C GLY A 24 -31.56 21.49 18.09
N GLN A 25 -30.97 22.61 17.67
CA GLN A 25 -29.67 22.62 17.01
C GLN A 25 -28.55 22.21 18.00
N PRO A 26 -27.62 21.32 17.61
CA PRO A 26 -26.36 21.16 18.34
C PRO A 26 -25.47 22.39 18.06
N LYS A 27 -25.21 23.17 19.12
CA LYS A 27 -24.31 24.33 19.09
C LYS A 27 -22.90 23.91 18.69
N ALA A 28 -22.40 24.52 17.62
CA ALA A 28 -20.99 24.53 17.24
C ALA A 28 -20.15 25.16 18.36
N LYS A 29 -19.12 24.43 18.84
CA LYS A 29 -18.10 24.99 19.74
C LYS A 29 -17.17 25.91 18.94
N PRO A 30 -16.79 27.09 19.46
CA PRO A 30 -15.93 28.03 18.75
C PRO A 30 -14.50 27.51 18.60
N ASN A 31 -14.02 27.62 17.36
CA ASN A 31 -12.70 27.22 16.89
C ASN A 31 -11.63 28.23 17.35
N ASN A 32 -10.91 27.92 18.43
CA ASN A 32 -9.86 28.77 19.01
C ASN A 32 -8.45 28.51 18.45
N GLY A 33 -8.35 28.07 17.18
CA GLY A 33 -7.08 27.69 16.53
C GLY A 33 -6.44 28.73 15.60
N LYS A 34 -7.15 29.81 15.23
CA LYS A 34 -6.70 30.76 14.19
C LYS A 34 -5.77 31.90 14.66
N LYS A 35 -5.27 31.87 15.90
CA LYS A 35 -4.40 32.95 16.45
C LYS A 35 -2.93 32.57 16.67
N ARG A 36 -2.47 31.38 16.26
CA ARG A 36 -1.09 30.91 16.47
C ARG A 36 -0.28 30.61 15.20
N LEU A 37 -0.70 31.13 14.04
CA LEU A 37 -0.01 30.92 12.75
C LEU A 37 0.45 32.21 12.04
N ARG A 38 0.48 33.35 12.75
CA ARG A 38 1.06 34.61 12.23
C ARG A 38 2.29 35.13 12.97
N GLU A 39 2.81 34.40 13.96
CA GLU A 39 3.99 34.84 14.73
C GLU A 39 5.28 34.02 14.47
N ASN A 40 5.23 32.99 13.62
CA ASN A 40 6.39 32.14 13.33
C ASN A 40 7.04 32.37 11.94
N VAL A 41 6.59 33.37 11.18
CA VAL A 41 7.18 33.75 9.88
C VAL A 41 8.17 34.93 10.02
N ALA A 42 8.28 35.55 11.20
CA ALA A 42 9.16 36.70 11.45
C ALA A 42 10.37 36.39 12.37
N ARG A 43 10.89 35.14 12.36
CA ARG A 43 12.06 34.74 13.16
C ARG A 43 13.11 33.91 12.39
N ARG A 44 13.13 34.01 11.05
CA ARG A 44 14.12 33.31 10.20
C ARG A 44 15.04 34.21 9.37
N ASP A 45 15.03 35.52 9.63
CA ASP A 45 16.00 36.47 9.07
C ASP A 45 16.74 37.18 10.20
N LYS A 46 17.80 36.55 10.69
CA LYS A 46 18.92 37.15 11.44
C LYS A 46 19.84 36.01 11.87
N ASN A 47 20.79 35.66 11.01
CA ASN A 47 22.14 35.22 11.37
C ASN A 47 22.97 34.98 10.11
N THR A 48 23.31 36.08 9.44
CA THR A 48 24.44 36.13 8.50
C THR A 48 25.43 37.12 9.09
N ALA A 49 26.50 36.60 9.71
CA ALA A 49 27.83 37.22 9.82
C ALA A 49 28.61 36.51 10.93
N ASN A 50 29.44 35.53 10.57
CA ASN A 50 30.83 35.65 10.98
C ASN A 50 31.74 34.81 10.10
N SER A 51 32.59 35.53 9.38
CA SER A 51 33.63 35.00 8.51
C SER A 51 34.83 34.63 9.37
N LYS A 52 35.27 33.36 9.35
CA LYS A 52 36.60 32.98 9.80
C LYS A 52 37.31 32.24 8.68
N LYS A 53 38.35 32.90 8.17
CA LYS A 53 39.34 32.44 7.19
C LYS A 53 39.95 31.11 7.64
N ALA A 54 39.97 30.13 6.76
CA ALA A 54 40.83 28.95 6.89
C ALA A 54 41.55 28.68 5.55
N ASN A 55 42.83 28.45 5.69
CA ASN A 55 43.89 28.47 4.69
C ASN A 55 43.74 27.42 3.58
N VAL A 56 44.00 27.84 2.34
CA VAL A 56 44.20 26.98 1.17
C VAL A 56 45.55 26.28 1.31
N LYS A 57 45.55 24.93 1.32
CA LYS A 57 46.76 24.13 1.08
C LYS A 57 46.53 23.18 -0.10
N LYS A 58 47.54 23.18 -0.96
CA LYS A 58 47.68 22.61 -2.30
C LYS A 58 47.60 21.07 -2.29
N ALA A 59 46.94 20.51 -3.30
CA ALA A 59 46.89 19.06 -3.58
C ALA A 59 48.22 18.52 -4.13
N PRO A 60 48.48 17.23 -3.94
CA PRO A 60 49.18 16.44 -4.95
C PRO A 60 48.37 15.21 -5.42
N ALA A 61 48.87 14.63 -6.49
CA ALA A 61 48.17 13.82 -7.48
C ALA A 61 47.95 12.33 -7.13
N ALA A 62 47.01 11.77 -7.90
CA ALA A 62 46.65 10.38 -8.19
C ALA A 62 47.49 9.22 -7.63
N ALA A 63 46.80 8.27 -7.00
CA ALA A 63 47.20 6.86 -6.94
C ALA A 63 45.95 5.93 -6.80
N GLY A 64 45.78 5.03 -7.77
CA GLY A 64 45.18 3.69 -7.65
C GLY A 64 43.78 3.52 -7.04
N SER A 65 42.74 3.43 -7.89
CA SER A 65 41.42 2.92 -7.52
C SER A 65 41.47 1.38 -7.35
N GLN A 66 41.56 0.90 -6.12
CA GLN A 66 41.23 -0.48 -5.79
C GLN A 66 39.70 -0.66 -5.75
N LEU A 67 39.18 -1.48 -6.67
CA LEU A 67 37.81 -1.96 -6.70
C LEU A 67 37.49 -2.70 -5.40
N ASN A 68 36.75 -2.03 -4.51
CA ASN A 68 36.27 -2.61 -3.27
C ASN A 68 35.16 -3.63 -3.59
N LYS A 69 35.52 -4.92 -3.62
CA LYS A 69 34.55 -6.03 -3.70
C LYS A 69 33.66 -5.94 -2.47
N LYS A 70 32.40 -5.51 -2.66
CA LYS A 70 31.36 -5.50 -1.64
C LYS A 70 31.22 -6.94 -1.12
N ALA A 71 31.62 -7.19 0.12
CA ALA A 71 31.54 -8.50 0.74
C ALA A 71 30.08 -8.98 0.75
N THR A 72 29.80 -10.03 -0.02
CA THR A 72 28.52 -10.73 0.02
C THR A 72 28.41 -11.36 1.42
N ALA A 73 27.35 -11.01 2.17
CA ALA A 73 27.09 -11.63 3.47
C ALA A 73 27.08 -13.16 3.33
N PRO A 74 27.62 -13.92 4.31
CA PRO A 74 27.62 -15.37 4.24
C PRO A 74 26.19 -15.89 4.03
N ALA A 75 26.00 -16.80 3.08
CA ALA A 75 24.73 -17.49 2.92
C ALA A 75 24.40 -18.18 4.26
N LEU A 76 23.32 -17.77 4.91
CA LEU A 76 22.88 -18.38 6.15
C LEU A 76 22.43 -19.81 5.84
N GLU A 77 23.20 -20.80 6.30
CA GLU A 77 22.95 -22.23 6.07
C GLU A 77 21.49 -22.60 6.44
N GLY A 78 20.75 -23.17 5.50
CA GLY A 78 19.35 -23.55 5.69
C GLY A 78 18.34 -22.39 5.64
N CYS A 79 18.73 -21.21 5.16
CA CYS A 79 17.82 -20.10 4.89
C CYS A 79 17.64 -19.89 3.38
N GLU A 80 16.44 -19.49 2.98
CA GLU A 80 16.14 -19.07 1.61
C GLU A 80 15.67 -17.60 1.58
N GLU A 81 15.97 -16.89 0.49
CA GLU A 81 15.51 -15.50 0.30
C GLU A 81 14.00 -15.48 0.03
N ILE A 82 13.28 -14.56 0.67
CA ILE A 82 11.85 -14.38 0.43
C ILE A 82 11.64 -13.81 -0.98
N PHE A 83 10.87 -14.52 -1.81
CA PHE A 83 10.48 -14.05 -3.13
C PHE A 83 9.00 -13.68 -3.23
N LEU A 84 8.20 -13.91 -2.19
CA LEU A 84 6.77 -13.57 -2.20
C LEU A 84 6.57 -12.05 -2.17
N PRO A 85 5.95 -11.44 -3.21
CA PRO A 85 5.82 -9.98 -3.33
C PRO A 85 5.11 -9.31 -2.16
N MET A 86 4.14 -9.99 -1.55
CA MET A 86 3.37 -9.49 -0.41
C MET A 86 4.20 -9.37 0.89
N CYS A 87 5.40 -9.95 0.92
CA CYS A 87 6.29 -9.94 2.09
C CYS A 87 7.70 -9.41 1.78
N LYS A 88 8.23 -9.65 0.58
CA LYS A 88 9.59 -9.29 0.18
C LYS A 88 9.81 -7.78 0.31
N GLY A 89 10.73 -7.38 1.19
CA GLY A 89 11.01 -5.96 1.45
C GLY A 89 9.88 -5.23 2.19
N LEU A 90 8.83 -5.91 2.64
CA LEU A 90 7.70 -5.30 3.35
C LEU A 90 7.68 -5.67 4.84
N VAL A 91 8.62 -6.51 5.27
CA VAL A 91 8.83 -6.97 6.65
C VAL A 91 10.31 -6.79 7.04
N PRO A 92 10.67 -6.75 8.33
CA PRO A 92 12.03 -6.37 8.78
C PRO A 92 13.06 -7.50 8.65
N TYR A 93 12.87 -8.41 7.70
CA TYR A 93 13.76 -9.54 7.41
C TYR A 93 13.59 -9.98 5.94
N THR A 94 14.63 -10.61 5.40
CA THR A 94 14.71 -10.97 3.97
C THR A 94 14.78 -12.46 3.73
N HIS A 95 15.00 -13.27 4.77
CA HIS A 95 15.20 -14.72 4.65
C HIS A 95 14.24 -15.50 5.55
N THR A 96 13.73 -16.60 5.02
CA THR A 96 12.81 -17.53 5.68
C THR A 96 13.42 -18.92 5.79
N LYS A 97 12.83 -19.76 6.65
CA LYS A 97 13.13 -21.19 6.76
C LYS A 97 11.82 -21.97 6.71
N LEU A 98 11.71 -22.88 5.76
CA LEU A 98 10.58 -23.81 5.62
C LEU A 98 11.01 -25.23 6.01
N PRO A 99 10.09 -26.11 6.47
CA PRO A 99 8.64 -25.90 6.54
C PRO A 99 8.19 -24.94 7.64
N ASN A 100 7.07 -24.25 7.41
CA ASN A 100 6.41 -23.42 8.44
C ASN A 100 5.51 -24.27 9.35
N GLN A 101 4.90 -23.64 10.36
CA GLN A 101 3.97 -24.30 11.30
C GLN A 101 2.70 -24.87 10.65
N PHE A 102 2.45 -24.55 9.38
CA PHE A 102 1.33 -25.07 8.59
C PHE A 102 1.78 -26.16 7.60
N ASN A 103 3.01 -26.66 7.74
CA ASN A 103 3.64 -27.68 6.90
C ASN A 103 3.84 -27.30 5.43
N HIS A 104 3.77 -26.02 5.07
CA HIS A 104 4.17 -25.61 3.72
C HIS A 104 5.69 -25.70 3.61
N SER A 105 6.17 -26.45 2.63
CA SER A 105 7.60 -26.72 2.43
C SER A 105 8.22 -25.82 1.36
N THR A 106 7.40 -25.12 0.59
CA THR A 106 7.85 -24.18 -0.45
C THR A 106 7.16 -22.83 -0.32
N GLN A 107 7.84 -21.75 -0.72
CA GLN A 107 7.22 -20.43 -0.78
C GLN A 107 6.05 -20.38 -1.78
N LEU A 108 6.04 -21.24 -2.81
CA LEU A 108 4.92 -21.33 -3.75
C LEU A 108 3.65 -21.90 -3.09
N GLU A 109 3.79 -22.93 -2.24
CA GLU A 109 2.68 -23.42 -1.41
C GLU A 109 2.17 -22.34 -0.46
N VAL A 110 3.10 -21.60 0.16
CA VAL A 110 2.76 -20.45 1.01
C VAL A 110 1.97 -19.42 0.22
N TYR A 111 2.43 -19.04 -0.97
CA TYR A 111 1.76 -18.07 -1.83
C TYR A 111 0.32 -18.48 -2.09
N ARG A 112 0.08 -19.72 -2.55
CA ARG A 112 -1.27 -20.21 -2.86
C ARG A 112 -2.23 -20.11 -1.67
N HIS A 113 -1.72 -20.29 -0.45
CA HIS A 113 -2.53 -20.17 0.77
C HIS A 113 -2.65 -18.74 1.29
N MET A 114 -1.70 -17.86 1.00
CA MET A 114 -1.71 -16.47 1.47
C MET A 114 -2.27 -15.48 0.46
N GLU A 115 -2.42 -15.86 -0.80
CA GLU A 115 -2.76 -14.94 -1.90
C GLU A 115 -4.00 -14.10 -1.61
N HIS A 116 -5.05 -14.73 -1.09
CA HIS A 116 -6.30 -14.05 -0.71
C HIS A 116 -6.11 -13.03 0.43
N LEU A 117 -5.12 -13.25 1.32
CA LEU A 117 -4.81 -12.35 2.42
C LEU A 117 -4.14 -11.05 1.98
N TRP A 118 -3.63 -10.99 0.75
CA TRP A 118 -2.86 -9.83 0.29
C TRP A 118 -3.68 -8.55 0.36
N ALA A 119 -4.91 -8.58 -0.15
CA ALA A 119 -5.82 -7.44 -0.08
C ALA A 119 -6.07 -6.97 1.37
N TYR A 120 -6.08 -7.89 2.34
CA TYR A 120 -6.30 -7.58 3.76
C TYR A 120 -5.08 -6.90 4.37
N MET A 121 -3.88 -7.35 4.00
CA MET A 121 -2.62 -6.73 4.44
C MET A 121 -2.46 -5.29 3.96
N ASP A 122 -3.16 -4.91 2.89
CA ASP A 122 -3.15 -3.55 2.33
C ASP A 122 -4.26 -2.64 2.85
N HIS A 123 -5.19 -3.16 3.66
CA HIS A 123 -6.30 -2.36 4.22
C HIS A 123 -5.83 -1.34 5.28
N SER A 124 -4.53 -1.29 5.58
CA SER A 124 -3.87 -0.26 6.39
C SER A 124 -4.37 -0.02 7.82
N CYS A 125 -5.20 -0.92 8.35
CA CYS A 125 -5.60 -0.92 9.76
C CYS A 125 -4.39 -1.03 10.73
N SER A 126 -3.36 -1.81 10.38
CA SER A 126 -2.10 -1.90 11.15
C SER A 126 -0.96 -2.47 10.31
N ARG A 127 0.23 -1.87 10.41
CA ARG A 127 1.48 -2.40 9.79
C ARG A 127 1.88 -3.76 10.37
N ASN A 128 1.37 -4.08 11.56
CA ASN A 128 1.64 -5.36 12.22
C ASN A 128 0.84 -6.51 11.61
N LEU A 129 -0.24 -6.26 10.85
CA LEU A 129 -1.00 -7.33 10.19
C LEU A 129 -0.12 -8.08 9.19
N ARG A 130 0.55 -7.35 8.29
CA ARG A 130 1.50 -7.93 7.33
C ARG A 130 2.64 -8.65 8.02
N LEU A 131 3.22 -8.04 9.07
CA LEU A 131 4.28 -8.68 9.85
C LEU A 131 3.83 -10.01 10.46
N VAL A 132 2.62 -10.07 11.04
CA VAL A 132 2.07 -11.30 11.62
C VAL A 132 1.83 -12.34 10.54
N ALA A 133 1.12 -12.00 9.46
CA ALA A 133 0.84 -12.93 8.37
C ALA A 133 2.12 -13.49 7.74
N CYS A 134 3.03 -12.60 7.31
CA CYS A 134 4.30 -13.02 6.71
C CYS A 134 5.15 -13.84 7.67
N SER A 135 5.18 -13.56 8.98
CA SER A 135 6.05 -14.31 9.90
C SER A 135 5.47 -15.62 10.42
N LEU A 136 4.16 -15.83 10.31
CA LEU A 136 3.56 -17.15 10.56
C LEU A 136 3.79 -18.11 9.39
N TYR A 137 3.73 -17.59 8.16
CA TYR A 137 3.88 -18.38 6.93
C TYR A 137 5.32 -18.44 6.39
N LEU A 138 6.10 -17.38 6.57
CA LEU A 138 7.51 -17.25 6.19
C LEU A 138 8.32 -16.83 7.42
N PRO A 139 8.52 -17.71 8.41
CA PRO A 139 9.13 -17.34 9.67
C PRO A 139 10.60 -16.93 9.47
N LYS A 140 11.04 -15.89 10.19
CA LYS A 140 12.37 -15.30 10.00
C LYS A 140 13.45 -16.34 10.27
N CYS A 141 14.31 -16.59 9.28
CA CYS A 141 15.40 -17.53 9.44
C CYS A 141 16.48 -17.01 10.41
N GLN A 142 17.06 -17.93 11.18
CA GLN A 142 18.21 -17.68 12.07
C GLN A 142 19.34 -18.71 11.84
N GLY A 143 19.49 -19.17 10.60
CA GLY A 143 20.44 -20.23 10.23
C GLY A 143 20.11 -21.56 10.92
N LYS A 144 21.02 -21.99 11.80
CA LYS A 144 20.87 -23.24 12.58
C LYS A 144 19.82 -23.14 13.69
N GLN A 145 19.50 -21.93 14.15
CA GLN A 145 18.50 -21.74 15.19
C GLN A 145 17.07 -21.89 14.64
N PRO A 146 16.08 -22.22 15.50
CA PRO A 146 14.67 -22.22 15.11
C PRO A 146 14.25 -20.86 14.52
N PRO A 147 13.41 -20.84 13.48
CA PRO A 147 12.98 -19.58 12.88
C PRO A 147 12.03 -18.81 13.80
N LEU A 148 12.00 -17.48 13.66
CA LEU A 148 11.20 -16.61 14.51
C LEU A 148 9.86 -16.25 13.87
N GLY A 149 8.77 -16.58 14.58
CA GLY A 149 7.44 -16.03 14.33
C GLY A 149 7.18 -14.71 15.07
N PRO A 150 5.94 -14.19 15.01
CA PRO A 150 5.56 -12.97 15.70
C PRO A 150 5.37 -13.19 17.20
N CYS A 151 5.63 -12.15 17.99
CA CYS A 151 5.28 -12.20 19.41
C CYS A 151 3.76 -12.13 19.61
N LYS A 152 3.26 -12.71 20.71
CA LYS A 152 1.86 -12.55 21.16
C LYS A 152 1.41 -11.09 21.17
N ALA A 153 2.22 -10.19 21.74
CA ALA A 153 1.92 -8.76 21.78
C ALA A 153 1.81 -8.12 20.39
N THR A 154 2.62 -8.58 19.41
CA THR A 154 2.58 -8.13 18.02
C THR A 154 1.26 -8.53 17.36
N CYS A 155 0.86 -9.79 17.53
CA CYS A 155 -0.42 -10.30 17.03
C CYS A 155 -1.62 -9.60 17.67
N VAL A 156 -1.63 -9.45 19.00
CA VAL A 156 -2.72 -8.76 19.72
C VAL A 156 -2.87 -7.32 19.25
N ARG A 157 -1.76 -6.61 19.00
CA ARG A 157 -1.79 -5.26 18.43
C ARG A 157 -2.46 -5.22 17.06
N ALA A 158 -2.08 -6.14 16.16
CA ALA A 158 -2.69 -6.24 14.84
C ALA A 158 -4.19 -6.57 14.93
N LYS A 159 -4.55 -7.60 15.72
CA LYS A 159 -5.94 -8.03 15.94
C LYS A 159 -6.82 -6.90 16.46
N LYS A 160 -6.34 -6.13 17.44
CA LYS A 160 -7.08 -5.02 18.04
C LYS A 160 -7.50 -3.96 17.01
N LYS A 161 -6.63 -3.66 16.04
CA LYS A 161 -6.91 -2.63 15.03
C LYS A 161 -7.59 -3.17 13.78
N CYS A 162 -7.36 -4.43 13.43
CA CYS A 162 -7.77 -4.98 12.14
C CYS A 162 -8.97 -5.92 12.20
N ALA A 163 -9.28 -6.57 13.33
CA ALA A 163 -10.35 -7.57 13.37
C ALA A 163 -11.72 -6.99 13.00
N GLN A 164 -12.04 -5.80 13.50
CA GLN A 164 -13.33 -5.15 13.21
C GLN A 164 -13.39 -4.59 11.78
N PRO A 165 -12.41 -3.81 11.28
CA PRO A 165 -12.41 -3.38 9.87
C PRO A 165 -12.47 -4.53 8.86
N LEU A 166 -11.76 -5.63 9.11
CA LEU A 166 -11.81 -6.80 8.22
C LEU A 166 -13.22 -7.43 8.18
N LYS A 167 -13.90 -7.44 9.33
CA LYS A 167 -15.27 -7.92 9.41
C LYS A 167 -16.24 -6.98 8.68
N ASP A 168 -16.14 -5.68 8.92
CA ASP A 168 -17.11 -4.70 8.43
C ASP A 168 -16.98 -4.44 6.93
N TYR A 169 -15.74 -4.29 6.43
CA TYR A 169 -15.50 -3.91 5.04
C TYR A 169 -15.33 -5.11 4.10
N MET A 170 -15.02 -6.29 4.64
CA MET A 170 -14.66 -7.46 3.83
C MET A 170 -15.41 -8.73 4.21
N ALA A 171 -16.27 -8.70 5.24
CA ALA A 171 -16.99 -9.86 5.77
C ALA A 171 -16.07 -11.00 6.22
N LEU A 172 -14.91 -10.66 6.81
CA LEU A 172 -13.91 -11.63 7.25
C LEU A 172 -13.72 -11.60 8.75
N ASP A 173 -13.98 -12.73 9.40
CA ASP A 173 -13.62 -12.91 10.80
C ASP A 173 -12.10 -13.15 10.96
N TRP A 174 -11.58 -12.83 12.14
CA TRP A 174 -10.19 -13.10 12.48
C TRP A 174 -9.93 -14.62 12.57
N ASP A 175 -9.25 -15.17 11.57
CA ASP A 175 -9.01 -16.61 11.42
C ASP A 175 -8.27 -17.21 12.64
N LYS A 176 -8.65 -18.43 13.03
CA LYS A 176 -8.01 -19.23 14.09
C LYS A 176 -6.53 -19.49 13.83
N LYS A 177 -6.08 -19.52 12.58
CA LYS A 177 -4.66 -19.57 12.19
C LYS A 177 -3.85 -18.39 12.73
N PHE A 178 -4.52 -17.29 13.08
CA PHE A 178 -3.95 -16.10 13.68
C PHE A 178 -4.26 -16.00 15.19
N ASP A 179 -4.48 -17.13 15.87
CA ASP A 179 -4.71 -17.14 17.31
C ASP A 179 -3.45 -16.67 18.07
N CYS A 180 -3.52 -15.42 18.54
CA CYS A 180 -2.45 -14.79 19.28
C CYS A 180 -2.11 -15.47 20.62
N THR A 181 -2.99 -16.32 21.16
CA THR A 181 -2.75 -16.98 22.46
C THR A 181 -1.67 -18.06 22.37
N THR A 182 -1.51 -18.66 21.20
CA THR A 182 -0.51 -19.71 20.88
C THR A 182 0.91 -19.17 20.72
N LEU A 183 1.07 -17.85 20.60
CA LEU A 183 2.33 -17.22 20.24
C LEU A 183 3.23 -16.95 21.45
N PRO A 184 4.57 -16.98 21.26
CA PRO A 184 5.52 -16.75 22.34
C PRO A 184 5.61 -15.27 22.76
N ASN A 185 6.09 -15.03 23.98
CA ASN A 185 6.36 -13.68 24.50
C ASN A 185 7.83 -13.25 24.34
N LYS A 186 8.76 -14.20 24.19
CA LYS A 186 10.22 -13.96 24.09
C LYS A 186 10.75 -14.69 22.85
N ARG A 187 11.90 -14.23 22.34
CA ARG A 187 12.52 -14.74 21.09
C ARG A 187 11.50 -14.80 19.94
N CYS A 188 11.03 -13.62 19.53
CA CYS A 188 9.99 -13.48 18.51
C CYS A 188 10.04 -12.07 17.91
N LEU A 189 9.34 -11.85 16.80
CA LEU A 189 9.29 -10.56 16.11
C LEU A 189 8.38 -9.59 16.86
N LYS A 190 8.99 -8.49 17.33
CA LYS A 190 8.31 -7.42 18.04
C LYS A 190 7.53 -6.53 17.08
N ALA A 191 6.51 -5.87 17.62
CA ALA A 191 5.67 -4.96 16.87
C ALA A 191 6.47 -3.80 16.28
N VAL A 192 6.13 -3.44 15.04
CA VAL A 192 6.52 -2.17 14.45
C VAL A 192 5.51 -1.10 14.85
N LYS A 193 5.97 0.15 14.92
CA LYS A 193 5.06 1.27 15.16
C LYS A 193 4.12 1.39 13.95
N ASP A 194 2.82 1.45 14.21
CA ASP A 194 1.87 1.83 13.16
C ASP A 194 2.15 3.28 12.77
N GLU A 195 2.21 3.53 11.47
CA GLU A 195 2.34 4.89 10.96
C GLU A 195 0.94 5.41 10.69
N GLU A 196 0.64 6.57 11.26
CA GLU A 196 -0.56 7.33 10.92
C GLU A 196 -0.17 8.28 9.79
N CYS A 197 -1.01 8.33 8.77
CA CYS A 197 -0.87 9.26 7.67
C CYS A 197 -1.12 10.67 8.18
N ILE A 198 -0.36 11.64 7.65
CA ILE A 198 -0.56 13.05 8.01
C ILE A 198 -1.96 13.48 7.61
N ASP A 199 -2.38 13.06 6.41
CA ASP A 199 -3.71 13.30 5.88
C ASP A 199 -4.58 12.06 6.10
N GLU A 200 -5.76 12.28 6.69
CA GLU A 200 -6.79 11.25 6.90
C GLU A 200 -7.43 10.81 5.56
N TYR A 201 -7.40 11.69 4.56
CA TYR A 201 -7.97 11.48 3.23
C TYR A 201 -6.91 11.69 2.14
N PRO A 202 -7.03 11.03 0.98
CA PRO A 202 -6.05 11.19 -0.09
C PRO A 202 -5.94 12.64 -0.57
N THR A 203 -4.72 13.19 -0.53
CA THR A 203 -4.39 14.52 -1.02
C THR A 203 -3.47 14.42 -2.24
N CYS A 204 -3.59 15.38 -3.14
CA CYS A 204 -2.75 15.46 -4.33
C CYS A 204 -1.37 16.01 -4.00
N ALA A 205 -0.33 15.26 -4.34
CA ALA A 205 1.07 15.65 -4.19
C ALA A 205 1.87 15.31 -5.46
N SER A 206 3.07 15.87 -5.56
CA SER A 206 3.97 15.50 -6.65
C SER A 206 4.41 14.03 -6.51
N ASN A 207 4.26 13.26 -7.59
CA ASN A 207 4.66 11.85 -7.64
C ASN A 207 6.07 11.66 -8.27
N SER A 208 6.79 12.73 -8.60
CA SER A 208 8.07 12.65 -9.33
C SER A 208 9.17 11.92 -8.56
N ASN A 209 9.06 11.88 -7.23
CA ASN A 209 9.98 11.14 -6.34
C ASN A 209 9.67 9.64 -6.24
N ILE A 210 8.55 9.19 -6.82
CA ILE A 210 8.23 7.76 -6.97
C ILE A 210 8.94 7.25 -8.21
N LYS A 211 9.91 6.35 -8.03
CA LYS A 211 10.84 5.91 -9.09
C LYS A 211 10.13 5.33 -10.31
N VAL A 212 9.05 4.59 -10.10
CA VAL A 212 8.29 3.99 -11.21
C VAL A 212 7.51 5.05 -12.02
N CYS A 213 7.21 6.20 -11.42
CA CYS A 213 6.55 7.33 -12.06
C CYS A 213 7.51 8.26 -12.82
N THR A 214 8.82 8.16 -12.58
CA THR A 214 9.80 9.06 -13.21
C THR A 214 9.78 8.94 -14.74
N GLY A 215 9.70 10.08 -15.43
CA GLY A 215 9.67 10.17 -16.90
C GLY A 215 8.29 9.98 -17.51
N LEU A 216 7.24 9.80 -16.70
CA LEU A 216 5.86 9.90 -17.15
C LEU A 216 5.43 11.38 -17.20
N SER A 217 4.46 11.67 -18.07
CA SER A 217 3.86 12.99 -18.19
C SER A 217 2.97 13.35 -16.99
N ILE A 218 2.43 12.37 -16.25
CA ILE A 218 1.64 12.59 -15.03
C ILE A 218 2.58 12.83 -13.85
N SER A 219 2.59 14.06 -13.34
CA SER A 219 3.49 14.51 -12.26
C SER A 219 2.81 14.65 -10.88
N GLN A 220 1.50 14.40 -10.81
CA GLN A 220 0.72 14.48 -9.57
C GLN A 220 -0.06 13.18 -9.31
N GLY A 221 -0.09 12.77 -8.05
CA GLY A 221 -0.91 11.66 -7.60
C GLY A 221 -1.30 11.75 -6.13
N ALA A 222 -2.22 10.88 -5.74
CA ALA A 222 -2.84 10.91 -4.42
C ALA A 222 -2.10 10.05 -3.38
N LEU A 223 -1.96 10.58 -2.17
CA LEU A 223 -1.49 9.88 -0.98
C LEU A 223 -2.42 10.15 0.23
N PRO A 224 -2.75 9.16 1.09
CA PRO A 224 -2.49 7.73 0.95
C PRO A 224 -2.94 7.15 -0.39
N ASN A 225 -2.18 6.21 -0.94
CA ASN A 225 -2.69 5.41 -2.06
C ASN A 225 -3.76 4.42 -1.57
N MET A 226 -4.36 3.65 -2.48
CA MET A 226 -5.44 2.71 -2.13
C MET A 226 -5.02 1.54 -1.22
N PHE A 227 -3.72 1.38 -0.98
CA PHE A 227 -3.13 0.42 -0.05
C PHE A 227 -2.75 1.07 1.29
N GLY A 228 -3.13 2.34 1.50
CA GLY A 228 -2.83 3.17 2.65
C GLY A 228 -1.35 3.47 2.88
N GLN A 229 -0.53 3.38 1.83
CA GLN A 229 0.86 3.84 1.89
C GLN A 229 0.88 5.37 1.78
N CYS A 230 1.53 6.00 2.73
CA CYS A 230 1.53 7.47 2.89
C CYS A 230 2.90 8.11 2.66
N LYS A 231 3.93 7.29 2.45
CA LYS A 231 5.30 7.73 2.22
C LYS A 231 5.82 7.19 0.90
N VAL A 232 6.46 8.07 0.15
CA VAL A 232 7.13 7.74 -1.11
C VAL A 232 8.18 6.64 -0.92
N ASP A 233 8.92 6.63 0.19
CA ASP A 233 9.92 5.59 0.46
C ASP A 233 9.31 4.19 0.60
N GLU A 234 8.12 4.08 1.18
CA GLU A 234 7.41 2.80 1.29
C GLU A 234 6.96 2.30 -0.08
N ILE A 235 6.40 3.19 -0.89
CA ILE A 235 6.02 2.89 -2.27
C ILE A 235 7.24 2.47 -3.10
N ASN A 236 8.35 3.20 -2.98
CA ASN A 236 9.60 2.87 -3.68
C ASN A 236 10.19 1.53 -3.23
N MET A 237 10.06 1.20 -1.94
CA MET A 237 10.49 -0.09 -1.41
C MET A 237 9.66 -1.22 -2.01
N GLU A 238 8.33 -1.10 -2.05
CA GLU A 238 7.47 -2.10 -2.66
C GLU A 238 7.67 -2.20 -4.18
N THR A 239 7.69 -1.06 -4.88
CA THR A 239 7.79 -1.04 -6.34
C THR A 239 9.16 -1.46 -6.88
N SER A 240 10.21 -1.40 -6.04
CA SER A 240 11.54 -1.91 -6.40
C SER A 240 11.53 -3.39 -6.83
N GLN A 241 10.56 -4.17 -6.32
CA GLN A 241 10.42 -5.55 -6.73
C GLN A 241 10.10 -5.71 -8.22
N PHE A 242 9.49 -4.70 -8.87
CA PHE A 242 9.16 -4.75 -10.29
C PHE A 242 10.32 -4.28 -11.19
N GLU A 243 11.45 -3.81 -10.67
CA GLU A 243 12.57 -3.30 -11.46
C GLU A 243 13.05 -4.31 -12.51
N LYS A 244 13.15 -5.60 -12.14
CA LYS A 244 13.54 -6.66 -13.08
C LYS A 244 12.52 -6.86 -14.19
N LEU A 245 11.22 -6.74 -13.89
CA LEU A 245 10.15 -6.86 -14.88
C LEU A 245 10.13 -5.64 -15.81
N ILE A 246 10.31 -4.44 -15.25
CA ILE A 246 10.45 -3.20 -16.03
C ILE A 246 11.63 -3.32 -17.00
N ALA A 247 12.76 -3.85 -16.55
CA ALA A 247 13.96 -4.04 -17.36
C ALA A 247 13.79 -5.03 -18.52
N THR A 248 12.77 -5.91 -18.51
CA THR A 248 12.50 -6.79 -19.66
C THR A 248 11.81 -6.04 -20.80
N ASN A 249 11.35 -4.80 -20.60
CA ASN A 249 10.60 -4.01 -21.58
C ASN A 249 9.45 -4.80 -22.23
N CYS A 250 8.72 -5.60 -21.44
CA CYS A 250 7.62 -6.43 -21.95
C CYS A 250 6.43 -5.61 -22.46
N HIS A 251 6.24 -4.40 -21.95
CA HIS A 251 5.23 -3.45 -22.42
C HIS A 251 5.62 -2.01 -22.06
N SER A 252 5.42 -1.06 -22.97
CA SER A 252 5.73 0.37 -22.73
C SER A 252 4.85 0.98 -21.63
N GLY A 253 3.62 0.51 -21.49
CA GLY A 253 2.67 0.94 -20.47
C GLY A 253 2.90 0.41 -19.05
N LEU A 254 3.88 -0.47 -18.82
CA LEU A 254 4.07 -1.09 -17.50
C LEU A 254 4.38 -0.05 -16.40
N LYS A 255 5.26 0.92 -16.68
CA LYS A 255 5.56 2.01 -15.72
C LYS A 255 4.35 2.88 -15.44
N PHE A 256 3.56 3.18 -16.48
CA PHE A 256 2.32 3.94 -16.34
C PHE A 256 1.31 3.23 -15.44
N LEU A 257 1.06 1.94 -15.68
CA LEU A 257 0.18 1.13 -14.86
C LEU A 257 0.65 1.10 -13.40
N LEU A 258 1.92 0.75 -13.16
CA LEU A 258 2.48 0.70 -11.80
C LEU A 258 2.40 2.06 -11.10
N CYS A 259 2.71 3.15 -11.79
CA CYS A 259 2.59 4.49 -11.23
C CYS A 259 1.15 4.78 -10.80
N GLY A 260 0.15 4.56 -11.65
CA GLY A 260 -1.24 4.84 -11.32
C GLY A 260 -1.83 3.91 -10.25
N VAL A 261 -1.31 2.71 -10.10
CA VAL A 261 -1.72 1.79 -9.03
C VAL A 261 -1.17 2.23 -7.67
N TYR A 262 0.09 2.64 -7.61
CA TYR A 262 0.75 3.03 -6.37
C TYR A 262 0.65 4.52 -6.04
N SER A 263 0.25 5.35 -7.01
CA SER A 263 0.06 6.79 -6.92
C SER A 263 -1.07 7.18 -7.90
N PRO A 264 -2.34 6.89 -7.53
CA PRO A 264 -3.51 7.22 -8.35
C PRO A 264 -3.46 8.66 -8.86
N PHE A 265 -3.81 8.87 -10.11
CA PHE A 265 -3.54 10.11 -10.82
C PHE A 265 -4.50 11.20 -10.35
N CYS A 266 -3.95 12.33 -9.94
CA CYS A 266 -4.77 13.49 -9.66
C CYS A 266 -5.21 14.14 -10.96
N VAL A 267 -6.52 14.27 -11.13
CA VAL A 267 -7.13 14.95 -12.27
C VAL A 267 -7.90 16.15 -11.73
N ARG A 268 -7.69 17.33 -12.33
CA ARG A 268 -8.47 18.52 -11.99
C ARG A 268 -9.84 18.40 -12.63
N ASN A 269 -10.79 17.77 -11.92
CA ASN A 269 -12.18 17.76 -12.33
C ASN A 269 -12.99 18.69 -11.45
N ALA A 270 -13.48 19.80 -12.01
CA ALA A 270 -14.35 20.75 -11.32
C ALA A 270 -15.77 20.19 -11.04
N ALA A 271 -16.12 19.02 -11.61
CA ALA A 271 -17.45 18.43 -11.54
C ALA A 271 -17.57 17.29 -10.51
N THR A 272 -16.48 16.74 -9.98
CA THR A 272 -16.52 15.62 -9.02
C THR A 272 -15.70 15.93 -7.76
N ASP A 273 -16.27 15.67 -6.59
CA ASP A 273 -15.57 15.73 -5.28
C ASP A 273 -14.48 14.65 -5.12
N ILE A 274 -14.25 13.80 -6.14
CA ILE A 274 -13.20 12.77 -6.16
C ILE A 274 -11.94 13.35 -6.84
N PRO A 275 -10.82 13.54 -6.11
CA PRO A 275 -9.66 14.27 -6.64
C PRO A 275 -8.68 13.41 -7.44
N PHE A 276 -8.95 12.12 -7.63
CA PHE A 276 -8.04 11.20 -8.31
C PHE A 276 -8.75 10.09 -9.09
N THR A 277 -8.02 9.46 -10.00
CA THR A 277 -8.46 8.35 -10.85
C THR A 277 -7.35 7.32 -11.04
N PHE A 278 -7.65 6.20 -11.69
CA PHE A 278 -6.75 5.08 -11.94
C PHE A 278 -6.46 4.90 -13.44
N PRO A 279 -5.41 4.13 -13.80
CA PRO A 279 -5.26 3.63 -15.16
C PRO A 279 -6.52 2.88 -15.60
N CYS A 280 -6.91 3.01 -16.86
CA CYS A 280 -8.04 2.26 -17.38
C CYS A 280 -7.77 0.74 -17.37
N LYS A 281 -8.84 -0.05 -17.31
CA LYS A 281 -8.80 -1.51 -17.38
C LYS A 281 -8.09 -2.01 -18.64
N GLU A 282 -8.27 -1.32 -19.76
CA GLU A 282 -7.74 -1.69 -21.08
C GLU A 282 -6.21 -1.71 -21.08
N ILE A 283 -5.55 -0.64 -20.60
CA ILE A 283 -4.08 -0.61 -20.49
C ILE A 283 -3.56 -1.65 -19.48
N CYS A 284 -4.32 -1.93 -18.42
CA CYS A 284 -3.98 -3.03 -17.50
C CYS A 284 -3.98 -4.39 -18.21
N GLU A 285 -4.99 -4.67 -19.03
CA GLU A 285 -5.13 -5.95 -19.74
C GLU A 285 -4.03 -6.14 -20.79
N GLU A 286 -3.67 -5.09 -21.52
CA GLU A 286 -2.54 -5.08 -22.47
C GLU A 286 -1.21 -5.37 -21.77
N VAL A 287 -0.93 -4.67 -20.67
CA VAL A 287 0.27 -4.89 -19.86
C VAL A 287 0.28 -6.31 -19.30
N ARG A 288 -0.83 -6.78 -18.73
CA ARG A 288 -0.92 -8.15 -18.18
C ARG A 288 -0.64 -9.18 -19.26
N LYS A 289 -1.30 -9.10 -20.41
CA LYS A 289 -1.11 -10.03 -21.54
C LYS A 289 0.36 -10.12 -21.96
N SER A 290 1.05 -8.99 -22.00
CA SER A 290 2.43 -8.89 -22.47
C SER A 290 3.46 -9.26 -21.41
N CYS A 291 3.25 -8.84 -20.15
CA CYS A 291 4.22 -8.97 -19.07
C CYS A 291 4.02 -10.19 -18.17
N GLU A 292 2.84 -10.81 -18.13
CA GLU A 292 2.57 -11.97 -17.29
C GLU A 292 3.51 -13.16 -17.56
N PRO A 293 3.82 -13.54 -18.83
CA PRO A 293 4.77 -14.62 -19.09
C PRO A 293 6.18 -14.32 -18.55
N HIS A 294 6.64 -13.07 -18.68
CA HIS A 294 7.92 -12.62 -18.14
C HIS A 294 7.92 -12.65 -16.61
N TYR A 295 6.83 -12.19 -15.99
CA TYR A 295 6.65 -12.23 -14.55
C TYR A 295 6.72 -13.67 -14.03
N ARG A 296 5.96 -14.60 -14.62
CA ARG A 296 5.98 -16.01 -14.24
C ARG A 296 7.39 -16.60 -14.32
N LYS A 297 8.15 -16.29 -15.37
CA LYS A 297 9.55 -16.73 -15.52
C LYS A 297 10.47 -16.14 -14.45
N LEU A 298 10.33 -14.86 -14.12
CA LEU A 298 11.18 -14.16 -13.15
C LEU A 298 10.88 -14.52 -11.70
N TYR A 299 9.63 -14.84 -11.38
CA TYR A 299 9.14 -15.05 -10.01
C TYR A 299 8.64 -16.47 -9.79
N HIS A 300 9.40 -17.48 -10.21
CA HIS A 300 9.16 -18.89 -9.86
C HIS A 300 7.74 -19.39 -10.16
N GLN A 301 7.18 -19.01 -11.31
CA GLN A 301 5.83 -19.36 -11.75
C GLN A 301 4.70 -18.81 -10.86
N LEU A 302 4.96 -17.78 -10.07
CA LEU A 302 3.90 -17.04 -9.39
C LEU A 302 2.91 -16.46 -10.42
N PRO A 303 1.59 -16.52 -10.14
CA PRO A 303 0.59 -15.89 -10.98
C PRO A 303 0.71 -14.35 -10.93
N TRP A 304 0.09 -13.68 -11.89
CA TRP A 304 0.07 -12.23 -11.93
C TRP A 304 -0.46 -11.64 -10.61
N PRO A 305 0.19 -10.61 -10.03
CA PRO A 305 -0.20 -10.07 -8.73
C PRO A 305 -1.66 -9.60 -8.65
N ASN A 306 -2.34 -9.91 -7.54
CA ASN A 306 -3.73 -9.50 -7.31
C ASN A 306 -3.89 -7.98 -7.17
N LYS A 307 -2.82 -7.28 -6.77
CA LYS A 307 -2.77 -5.82 -6.81
C LYS A 307 -2.87 -5.23 -8.21
N LEU A 308 -2.56 -6.02 -9.25
CA LEU A 308 -2.53 -5.62 -10.65
C LEU A 308 -3.60 -6.36 -11.47
N GLN A 309 -4.64 -6.90 -10.82
CA GLN A 309 -5.76 -7.53 -11.51
C GLN A 309 -6.71 -6.48 -12.09
N CYS A 310 -6.95 -6.57 -13.40
CA CYS A 310 -7.56 -5.50 -14.16
C CYS A 310 -9.04 -5.28 -13.90
N HIS A 311 -9.75 -6.26 -13.34
CA HIS A 311 -11.17 -6.11 -12.97
C HIS A 311 -11.39 -5.06 -11.86
N ARG A 312 -10.32 -4.61 -11.19
CA ARG A 312 -10.36 -3.60 -10.13
C ARG A 312 -10.37 -2.17 -10.66
N TYR A 313 -10.11 -1.98 -11.96
CA TYR A 313 -9.97 -0.65 -12.56
C TYR A 313 -11.18 -0.31 -13.44
N PRO A 314 -11.56 0.98 -13.49
CA PRO A 314 -12.60 1.47 -14.39
C PRO A 314 -12.24 1.23 -15.86
N SER A 315 -13.26 1.00 -16.69
CA SER A 315 -13.11 0.91 -18.15
C SER A 315 -13.31 2.28 -18.77
N ALA A 316 -12.56 2.58 -19.83
CA ALA A 316 -12.75 3.81 -20.60
C ALA A 316 -14.16 3.92 -21.24
N ALA A 317 -14.88 2.80 -21.38
CA ALA A 317 -16.26 2.76 -21.86
C ALA A 317 -17.32 3.06 -20.77
N SER A 318 -16.90 3.22 -19.50
CA SER A 318 -17.83 3.52 -18.40
C SER A 318 -18.30 4.98 -18.45
N SER A 319 -19.61 5.19 -18.28
CA SER A 319 -20.20 6.52 -18.09
C SER A 319 -20.01 7.09 -16.68
N ASP A 320 -19.73 6.22 -15.71
CA ASP A 320 -19.85 6.54 -14.28
C ASP A 320 -18.50 6.86 -13.63
N THR A 321 -17.41 6.35 -14.22
CA THR A 321 -16.06 6.48 -13.66
C THR A 321 -15.07 6.84 -14.76
N THR A 322 -14.34 7.94 -14.54
CA THR A 322 -13.25 8.35 -15.43
C THR A 322 -11.99 7.54 -15.11
N CYS A 323 -11.14 7.35 -16.12
CA CYS A 323 -9.86 6.66 -16.03
C CYS A 323 -8.87 7.31 -17.00
N VAL A 324 -7.58 6.96 -16.91
CA VAL A 324 -6.54 7.56 -17.77
C VAL A 324 -5.81 6.49 -18.58
N MET A 325 -5.68 6.74 -19.87
CA MET A 325 -4.83 6.00 -20.81
C MET A 325 -3.50 6.74 -21.05
N PRO A 326 -2.40 6.05 -21.40
CA PRO A 326 -1.12 6.69 -21.69
C PRO A 326 -1.16 7.69 -22.85
N THR A 327 -2.12 7.52 -23.76
CA THR A 327 -2.30 8.33 -24.98
C THR A 327 -3.20 9.55 -24.76
N ASP A 328 -3.83 9.68 -23.59
CA ASP A 328 -4.78 10.76 -23.37
C ASP A 328 -4.06 12.11 -23.44
N PRO A 329 -4.61 13.09 -24.19
CA PRO A 329 -4.10 14.44 -24.16
C PRO A 329 -4.24 14.95 -22.73
N MET A 330 -3.08 15.22 -22.12
CA MET A 330 -2.95 15.66 -20.76
C MET A 330 -3.56 17.04 -20.61
N THR A 331 -4.86 17.08 -20.42
CA THR A 331 -5.59 18.31 -20.08
C THR A 331 -5.34 18.55 -18.60
N PHE A 332 -4.29 19.32 -18.34
CA PHE A 332 -4.00 19.83 -17.01
C PHE A 332 -4.20 21.33 -16.94
#